data_AF-A0A7V3CSS7-F1
#
_entry.id   AF-A0A7V3CSS7-F1
#
_cell.length_a   1.000
_cell.length_b   1.000
_cell.length_c   1.000
_cell.angle_alpha   90.00
_cell.angle_beta   90.00
_cell.angle_gamma   90.00
#
_symmetry.space_group_name_H-M   'P 1'
#
loop_
_entity.id
_entity.type
_entity.pdbx_description
1 polymer ?
#
loop_
_entity_poly.entity_id
_entity_poly.type
_entity_poly.pdbx_seq_one_letter_code
_entity_poly.pdbx_strand_id
1 'polypeptide(L)'
;KIIIDPGFGFGKTTEHNYQLLKQLSQFSELGLPVLAGLSRKSMINKVIGSSPVTALNGTTVLNTIALLNGAKILRVHDVKEAKESIDLVNYYNQL
;
A
#
# COMPACT_ATOMS: atom_id res chain seq x y z
N LYS A 1 -8.06 -14.49 -14.78
CA LYS A 1 -8.25 -13.04 -14.47
C LYS A 1 -6.88 -12.40 -14.26
N ILE A 2 -6.68 -11.14 -14.64
CA ILE A 2 -5.39 -10.42 -14.57
C ILE A 2 -5.45 -9.39 -13.43
N ILE A 3 -4.33 -9.20 -12.73
CA ILE A 3 -4.14 -8.22 -11.64
C ILE A 3 -2.84 -7.48 -11.92
N ILE A 4 -2.77 -6.19 -11.57
CA ILE A 4 -1.55 -5.38 -11.67
C ILE A 4 -0.86 -5.33 -10.30
N ASP A 5 0.42 -5.68 -10.23
CA ASP A 5 1.29 -5.41 -9.09
C ASP A 5 2.41 -4.43 -9.53
N PRO A 6 2.42 -3.17 -9.03
CA PRO A 6 3.46 -2.19 -9.35
C PRO A 6 4.87 -2.55 -8.82
N GLY A 7 4.98 -3.57 -7.97
CA GLY A 7 6.26 -4.10 -7.51
C GLY A 7 7.02 -3.13 -6.61
N PHE A 8 6.38 -2.64 -5.53
CA PHE A 8 7.05 -1.83 -4.52
C PHE A 8 8.30 -2.55 -3.96
N GLY A 9 9.40 -1.85 -3.74
CA GLY A 9 10.63 -2.41 -3.18
C GLY A 9 11.45 -3.30 -4.12
N PHE A 10 11.04 -3.47 -5.39
CA PHE A 10 11.82 -4.20 -6.40
C PHE A 10 12.52 -3.22 -7.34
N GLY A 11 13.85 -3.11 -7.23
CA GLY A 11 14.68 -2.26 -8.09
C GLY A 11 14.41 -0.75 -7.98
N LYS A 12 13.82 -0.29 -6.86
CA LYS A 12 13.36 1.10 -6.67
C LYS A 12 13.99 1.73 -5.43
N THR A 13 14.38 3.00 -5.52
CA THR A 13 14.77 3.81 -4.36
C THR A 13 13.56 4.09 -3.46
N THR A 14 13.78 4.64 -2.27
CA THR A 14 12.68 5.06 -1.40
C THR A 14 11.78 6.06 -2.14
N GLU A 15 12.37 7.06 -2.77
CA GLU A 15 11.69 8.13 -3.50
C GLU A 15 10.84 7.56 -4.66
N HIS A 16 11.40 6.65 -5.47
CA HIS A 16 10.66 5.98 -6.54
C HIS A 16 9.43 5.23 -6.01
N ASN A 17 9.53 4.57 -4.84
CA ASN A 17 8.40 3.86 -4.25
C ASN A 17 7.30 4.82 -3.78
N TYR A 18 7.65 5.98 -3.20
CA TYR A 18 6.66 6.98 -2.78
C TYR A 18 6.03 7.70 -3.98
N GLN A 19 6.79 7.98 -5.05
CA GLN A 19 6.24 8.48 -6.31
C GLN A 19 5.24 7.48 -6.91
N LEU A 20 5.59 6.20 -6.94
CA LEU A 20 4.71 5.13 -7.40
C LEU A 20 3.42 5.03 -6.57
N LEU A 21 3.53 5.14 -5.24
CA LEU A 21 2.37 5.15 -4.35
C LEU A 21 1.47 6.37 -4.62
N LYS A 22 2.07 7.55 -4.83
CA LYS A 22 1.35 8.80 -5.12
C LYS A 22 0.59 8.74 -6.46
N GLN A 23 1.12 8.01 -7.43
CA GLN A 23 0.54 7.87 -8.77
C GLN A 23 -0.24 6.56 -8.96
N LEU A 24 -0.51 5.81 -7.87
CA LEU A 24 -1.10 4.48 -7.94
C LEU A 24 -2.46 4.45 -8.66
N SER A 25 -3.23 5.55 -8.58
CA SER A 25 -4.53 5.68 -9.24
C SER A 25 -4.45 5.61 -10.77
N GLN A 26 -3.32 6.00 -11.38
CA GLN A 26 -3.13 5.93 -12.84
C GLN A 26 -3.20 4.50 -13.37
N PHE A 27 -2.83 3.49 -12.57
CA PHE A 27 -2.99 2.09 -12.97
C PHE A 27 -4.45 1.65 -13.05
N SER A 28 -5.37 2.37 -12.40
CA SER A 28 -6.81 2.08 -12.46
C SER A 28 -7.40 2.39 -13.84
N GLU A 29 -6.76 3.27 -14.64
CA GLU A 29 -7.15 3.58 -16.02
C GLU A 29 -7.06 2.35 -16.94
N LEU A 30 -6.29 1.33 -16.55
CA LEU A 30 -6.16 0.07 -17.28
C LEU A 30 -7.37 -0.87 -17.07
N GLY A 31 -8.35 -0.49 -16.25
CA GLY A 31 -9.57 -1.27 -16.00
C GLY A 31 -9.32 -2.58 -15.24
N LEU A 32 -8.16 -2.73 -14.62
CA LEU A 32 -7.75 -3.93 -13.89
C LEU A 32 -7.56 -3.61 -12.39
N PRO A 33 -7.83 -4.57 -11.49
CA PRO A 33 -7.57 -4.39 -10.07
C PRO A 33 -6.07 -4.26 -9.80
N VAL A 34 -5.72 -3.31 -8.94
CA VAL A 34 -4.33 -3.05 -8.52
C VAL A 34 -4.10 -3.65 -7.13
N LEU A 35 -3.01 -4.41 -7.00
CA LEU A 35 -2.51 -4.96 -5.74
C LEU A 35 -1.38 -4.07 -5.20
N ALA A 36 -1.47 -3.73 -3.92
CA ALA A 36 -0.41 -3.01 -3.20
C ALA A 36 0.24 -3.94 -2.16
N GLY A 37 1.54 -4.21 -2.35
CA GLY A 37 2.36 -4.96 -1.39
C GLY A 37 3.38 -4.07 -0.72
N LEU A 38 3.01 -3.43 0.39
CA LEU A 38 3.82 -2.43 1.11
C LEU A 38 4.34 -2.94 2.47
N SER A 39 3.69 -3.97 3.01
CA SER A 39 3.90 -4.45 4.39
C SER A 39 5.35 -4.76 4.73
N ARG A 40 5.84 -4.12 5.80
CA ARG A 40 7.19 -4.27 6.39
C ARG A 40 8.37 -3.95 5.45
N LYS A 41 8.13 -3.30 4.31
CA LYS A 41 9.16 -3.00 3.32
C LYS A 41 10.12 -1.89 3.76
N SER A 42 11.31 -1.90 3.18
CA SER A 42 12.36 -0.92 3.43
C SER A 42 11.94 0.54 3.18
N MET A 43 10.99 0.78 2.26
CA MET A 43 10.45 2.12 2.04
C MET A 43 9.79 2.72 3.30
N ILE A 44 9.18 1.90 4.16
CA ILE A 44 8.65 2.34 5.45
C ILE A 44 9.82 2.59 6.39
N ASN A 45 10.62 1.55 6.61
CA ASN A 45 11.66 1.52 7.63
C ASN A 45 12.71 2.61 7.46
N LYS A 46 13.10 2.92 6.22
CA LYS A 46 14.09 3.96 5.91
C LYS A 46 13.57 5.36 6.21
N VAL A 47 12.27 5.62 6.06
CA VAL A 47 11.69 6.96 6.26
C VAL A 47 11.49 7.25 7.74
N ILE A 48 11.00 6.28 8.51
CA ILE A 48 10.66 6.49 9.93
C ILE A 48 11.70 5.92 10.90
N GLY A 49 12.84 5.42 10.40
CA GLY A 49 13.90 4.85 11.24
C GLY A 49 13.48 3.59 12.01
N SER A 50 12.60 2.75 11.43
CA SER A 50 12.09 1.53 12.06
C SER A 50 12.75 0.26 11.50
N SER A 51 12.27 -0.90 11.93
CA SER A 51 12.67 -2.22 11.42
C SER A 51 11.45 -2.98 10.87
N PRO A 52 11.63 -4.04 10.06
CA PRO A 52 10.50 -4.85 9.59
C PRO A 52 9.61 -5.39 10.72
N VAL A 53 10.19 -5.65 11.91
CA VAL A 53 9.45 -6.15 13.09
C VAL A 53 8.57 -5.05 13.70
N THR A 54 9.03 -3.80 13.67
CA THR A 54 8.34 -2.64 14.25
C THR A 54 7.58 -1.81 13.21
N ALA A 55 7.43 -2.32 11.99
CA ALA A 55 6.85 -1.60 10.86
C ALA A 55 5.31 -1.59 10.82
N LEU A 56 4.62 -2.10 11.85
CA LEU A 56 3.17 -2.28 11.85
C LEU A 56 2.44 -0.96 11.59
N ASN A 57 2.70 0.06 12.40
CA ASN A 57 2.05 1.37 12.25
C ASN A 57 2.31 1.98 10.86
N GLY A 58 3.57 1.99 10.41
CA GLY A 58 3.91 2.49 9.08
C GLY A 58 3.27 1.70 7.95
N THR A 59 3.10 0.38 8.11
CA THR A 59 2.38 -0.49 7.17
C THR A 59 0.91 -0.11 7.09
N THR A 60 0.24 0.06 8.23
CA THR A 60 -1.17 0.49 8.30
C THR A 60 -1.36 1.83 7.61
N VAL A 61 -0.52 2.82 7.89
CA VAL A 61 -0.57 4.15 7.25
C VAL A 61 -0.42 4.05 5.73
N LEU A 62 0.58 3.32 5.24
CA LEU A 62 0.79 3.21 3.79
C LEU A 62 -0.28 2.36 3.09
N ASN A 63 -0.85 1.36 3.77
CA ASN A 63 -2.00 0.61 3.27
C ASN A 63 -3.22 1.51 3.09
N THR A 64 -3.51 2.37 4.07
CA THR A 64 -4.60 3.36 3.99
C THR A 64 -4.40 4.29 2.79
N ILE A 65 -3.19 4.82 2.61
CA ILE A 65 -2.86 5.66 1.44
C ILE A 65 -3.04 4.89 0.13
N ALA A 66 -2.60 3.63 0.06
CA ALA A 66 -2.77 2.81 -1.14
C ALA A 66 -4.24 2.58 -1.48
N LEU A 67 -5.08 2.31 -0.48
CA LEU A 67 -6.54 2.16 -0.66
C LEU A 67 -7.17 3.45 -1.18
N LEU A 68 -6.84 4.60 -0.58
CA LEU A 68 -7.32 5.92 -1.03
C LEU A 68 -6.84 6.24 -2.46
N ASN A 69 -5.65 5.75 -2.84
CA ASN A 69 -5.11 5.90 -4.19
C ASN A 69 -5.58 4.79 -5.16
N GLY A 70 -6.62 4.03 -4.81
CA GLY A 70 -7.31 3.12 -5.74
C GLY A 70 -6.89 1.65 -5.69
N ALA A 71 -5.98 1.25 -4.79
CA ALA A 71 -5.67 -0.17 -4.60
C ALA A 71 -6.94 -0.96 -4.21
N LYS A 72 -7.11 -2.14 -4.82
CA LYS A 72 -8.24 -3.04 -4.52
C LYS A 72 -7.82 -4.28 -3.73
N ILE A 73 -6.52 -4.56 -3.67
CA ILE A 73 -5.97 -5.71 -2.97
C ILE A 73 -4.77 -5.24 -2.16
N LEU A 74 -4.71 -5.62 -0.89
CA LEU A 74 -3.53 -5.42 -0.04
C LEU A 74 -2.83 -6.76 0.19
N ARG A 75 -1.53 -6.83 -0.07
CA ARG A 75 -0.68 -7.98 0.30
C ARG A 75 0.09 -7.66 1.57
N VAL A 76 -0.26 -8.34 2.66
CA VAL A 76 0.18 -7.99 4.02
C VAL A 76 0.65 -9.21 4.81
N HIS A 77 1.46 -8.96 5.85
CA HIS A 77 1.80 -9.95 6.87
C HIS A 77 0.79 -9.93 8.04
N ASP A 78 0.28 -8.74 8.37
CA ASP A 78 -0.58 -8.46 9.53
C ASP A 78 -2.03 -8.26 9.04
N VAL A 79 -2.80 -9.36 9.00
CA VAL A 79 -4.12 -9.42 8.32
C VAL A 79 -5.19 -8.62 9.07
N LYS A 80 -5.18 -8.66 10.41
CA LYS A 80 -6.20 -8.00 11.24
C LYS A 80 -6.18 -6.50 11.02
N GLU A 81 -5.01 -5.87 11.14
CA GLU A 81 -4.80 -4.43 11.03
C GLU A 81 -5.04 -3.93 9.59
N ALA A 82 -4.71 -4.76 8.59
CA ALA A 82 -5.05 -4.47 7.21
C ALA A 82 -6.56 -4.49 6.96
N LYS A 83 -7.29 -5.44 7.56
CA LYS A 83 -8.76 -5.48 7.48
C LYS A 83 -9.41 -4.27 8.14
N GLU A 84 -8.92 -3.87 9.31
CA GLU A 84 -9.35 -2.65 9.99
C GLU A 84 -9.13 -1.41 9.10
N SER A 85 -7.98 -1.31 8.43
CA SER A 85 -7.71 -0.23 7.47
C SER A 85 -8.72 -0.20 6.31
N ILE A 86 -9.06 -1.37 5.76
CA ILE A 86 -10.08 -1.50 4.69
C ILE A 86 -11.44 -1.02 5.18
N ASP A 87 -11.86 -1.46 6.37
CA ASP A 87 -13.18 -1.13 6.91
C ASP A 87 -13.33 0.37 7.17
N LEU A 88 -12.30 0.99 7.74
CA LEU A 88 -12.28 2.43 7.98
C LEU A 88 -12.29 3.24 6.67
N VAL A 89 -11.49 2.85 5.67
CA VAL A 89 -11.48 3.54 4.36
C VAL A 89 -12.80 3.36 3.63
N ASN A 90 -13.41 2.17 3.68
CA ASN A 90 -14.73 1.94 3.09
C ASN A 90 -15.79 2.82 3.74
N TYR A 91 -15.82 2.90 5.08
CA TYR A 91 -16.74 3.77 5.79
C TYR A 91 -16.52 5.24 5.45
N TYR A 92 -15.26 5.70 5.37
CA TYR A 92 -14.91 7.05 4.94
C TYR A 92 -15.42 7.38 3.53
N ASN A 93 -15.30 6.45 2.57
CA ASN A 93 -15.74 6.64 1.18
C ASN A 93 -17.27 6.55 0.99
N GLN A 94 -18.02 6.14 2.01
CA GLN A 94 -19.49 6.07 1.96
C GLN A 94 -20.16 7.39 2.35
N LEU A 95 -19.40 8.32 2.96
CA LEU A 95 -19.85 9.68 3.28
C LEU A 95 -19.75 10.58 2.05
#